data_AF-A0A355CAZ4-F1
#
_entry.id   AF-A0A355CAZ4-F1
#
_cell.length_a   1.000
_cell.length_b   1.000
_cell.length_c   1.000
_cell.angle_alpha   90.00
_cell.angle_beta   90.00
_cell.angle_gamma   90.00
#
_symmetry.space_group_name_H-M   'P 1'
#
loop_
_entity.id
_entity.type
_entity.pdbx_description
1 polymer ?
#
loop_
_entity_poly.entity_id
_entity_poly.type
_entity_poly.pdbx_seq_one_letter_code
_entity_poly.pdbx_strand_id
1 'polypeptide(L)'
;PETWYHFIGGNVSKPGITADLEAIAKAGISGIQLFHGQFGGEWPGVSPQIQTLSEDWDELVQWTAEECKRLNLRFTMQNCPGWSYAGGPWIEPENSMRHLVYSRTDLAGGVASEITLAKPGNIEEEWRDYRDLFVIAFPTPEGDTGAR
;
A
#
# COMPACT_ATOMS: atom_id res chain seq x y z
N PRO A 1 -24.01 -10.71 -10.92
CA PRO A 1 -22.57 -10.81 -10.61
C PRO A 1 -21.92 -9.43 -10.75
N GLU A 2 -20.71 -9.23 -10.25
CA GLU A 2 -19.93 -7.99 -10.42
C GLU A 2 -18.61 -8.27 -11.13
N THR A 3 -17.92 -7.22 -11.56
CA THR A 3 -16.61 -7.31 -12.21
C THR A 3 -15.59 -6.36 -11.60
N TRP A 4 -14.33 -6.75 -11.67
CA TRP A 4 -13.23 -5.82 -11.46
C TRP A 4 -13.07 -4.91 -12.68
N TYR A 5 -12.85 -3.63 -12.43
CA TYR A 5 -12.69 -2.62 -13.46
C TYR A 5 -11.41 -1.82 -13.17
N HIS A 6 -10.42 -1.93 -14.05
CA HIS A 6 -9.09 -1.40 -13.81
C HIS A 6 -8.78 -0.24 -14.75
N PHE A 7 -8.43 0.90 -14.17
CA PHE A 7 -7.67 1.92 -14.87
C PHE A 7 -6.20 1.50 -14.88
N ILE A 8 -5.64 1.30 -16.07
CA ILE A 8 -4.28 0.78 -16.25
C ILE A 8 -3.39 1.82 -16.93
N GLY A 9 -2.31 2.19 -16.23
CA GLY A 9 -1.25 3.05 -16.77
C GLY A 9 -1.71 4.48 -17.08
N GLY A 10 -2.80 4.94 -16.45
CA GLY A 10 -3.41 6.24 -16.71
C GLY A 10 -4.07 6.36 -18.09
N ASN A 11 -4.22 5.28 -18.85
CA ASN A 11 -4.78 5.31 -20.20
C ASN A 11 -6.31 5.25 -20.18
N VAL A 12 -6.94 6.34 -19.73
CA VAL A 12 -8.38 6.39 -19.44
C VAL A 12 -9.01 7.62 -20.08
N SER A 13 -10.27 7.51 -20.51
CA SER A 13 -11.04 8.65 -21.01
C SER A 13 -12.52 8.51 -20.65
N LYS A 14 -13.22 9.64 -20.51
CA LYS A 14 -14.68 9.65 -20.25
C LYS A 14 -15.49 8.85 -21.28
N PRO A 15 -15.25 8.98 -22.61
CA PRO A 15 -15.99 8.18 -23.60
C PRO A 15 -15.73 6.68 -23.44
N GLY A 16 -14.49 6.28 -23.11
CA GLY A 16 -14.16 4.89 -22.85
C GLY A 16 -14.88 4.35 -21.63
N ILE A 17 -14.88 5.09 -20.51
CA ILE A 17 -15.61 4.72 -19.28
C ILE A 17 -17.10 4.53 -19.57
N THR A 18 -17.73 5.48 -20.26
CA THR A 18 -19.15 5.37 -20.62
C THR A 18 -19.43 4.12 -21.44
N ALA A 19 -18.63 3.87 -22.49
CA ALA A 19 -18.81 2.71 -23.35
C ALA A 19 -18.64 1.39 -22.59
N ASP A 20 -17.63 1.30 -21.72
CA ASP A 20 -17.37 0.12 -20.89
C ASP A 20 -18.53 -0.16 -19.92
N LEU A 21 -18.99 0.86 -19.20
CA LEU A 21 -20.06 0.71 -18.22
C LEU A 21 -21.40 0.37 -18.88
N GLU A 22 -21.68 0.93 -20.07
CA GLU A 22 -22.86 0.54 -20.86
C GLU A 22 -22.79 -0.91 -21.32
N ALA A 23 -21.62 -1.38 -21.74
CA ALA A 23 -21.42 -2.78 -22.11
C ALA A 23 -21.58 -3.72 -20.89
N ILE A 24 -21.04 -3.33 -19.74
CA ILE A 24 -21.17 -4.05 -18.46
C ILE A 24 -22.65 -4.16 -18.06
N ALA A 25 -23.39 -3.04 -18.08
CA ALA A 25 -24.82 -3.03 -17.76
C ALA A 25 -25.63 -3.90 -18.74
N LYS A 26 -25.35 -3.78 -20.05
CA LYS A 26 -26.01 -4.58 -21.10
C LYS A 26 -25.74 -6.08 -20.95
N ALA A 27 -24.58 -6.47 -20.44
CA ALA A 27 -24.23 -7.86 -20.16
C ALA A 27 -24.94 -8.43 -18.92
N GLY A 28 -25.73 -7.63 -18.18
CA GLY A 28 -26.43 -8.06 -16.97
C GLY A 28 -25.53 -8.13 -15.72
N ILE A 29 -24.37 -7.46 -15.74
CA ILE A 29 -23.52 -7.29 -14.56
C ILE A 29 -24.12 -6.19 -13.69
N SER A 30 -24.13 -6.40 -12.37
CA SER A 30 -24.83 -5.53 -11.42
C SER A 30 -23.95 -4.41 -10.83
N GLY A 31 -22.64 -4.42 -11.09
CA GLY A 31 -21.72 -3.46 -10.49
C GLY A 31 -20.26 -3.71 -10.81
N ILE A 32 -19.44 -2.74 -10.42
CA ILE A 32 -17.99 -2.74 -10.60
C ILE A 32 -17.25 -2.52 -9.29
N GLN A 33 -16.02 -3.04 -9.26
CA GLN A 33 -15.00 -2.75 -8.25
C GLN A 33 -13.86 -2.02 -8.95
N LEU A 34 -13.72 -0.72 -8.69
CA LEU A 34 -12.75 0.16 -9.35
C LEU A 34 -11.36 0.02 -8.71
N PHE A 35 -10.36 -0.10 -9.57
CA PHE A 35 -8.94 -0.14 -9.25
C PHE A 35 -8.18 0.82 -10.16
N HIS A 36 -7.10 1.43 -9.66
CA HIS A 36 -6.12 2.12 -10.49
C HIS A 36 -4.76 1.44 -10.32
N GLY A 37 -4.30 0.72 -11.35
CA GLY A 37 -3.00 0.08 -11.39
C GLY A 37 -2.04 0.80 -12.35
N GLN A 38 -0.77 0.94 -11.95
CA GLN A 38 0.26 1.52 -12.81
C GLN A 38 1.06 0.39 -13.48
N PHE A 39 0.62 -0.01 -14.68
CA PHE A 39 1.28 -1.04 -15.49
C PHE A 39 1.08 -0.74 -16.99
N GLY A 40 1.93 -1.29 -17.86
CA GLY A 40 1.72 -1.30 -19.31
C GLY A 40 2.20 -0.06 -20.09
N GLY A 41 2.59 1.02 -19.41
CA GLY A 41 3.11 2.23 -20.04
C GLY A 41 2.05 3.05 -20.78
N GLU A 42 2.49 4.06 -21.54
CA GLU A 42 1.61 4.91 -22.33
C GLU A 42 1.02 4.14 -23.51
N TRP A 43 -0.30 4.21 -23.69
CA TRP A 43 -0.97 3.63 -24.84
C TRP A 43 -1.00 4.62 -26.01
N PRO A 44 -0.64 4.21 -27.24
CA PRO A 44 -0.65 5.10 -28.39
C PRO A 44 -1.99 5.80 -28.60
N GLY A 45 -1.96 7.13 -28.72
CA GLY A 45 -3.16 7.94 -28.96
C GLY A 45 -3.98 8.26 -27.71
N VAL A 46 -3.53 7.86 -26.52
CA VAL A 46 -4.13 8.27 -25.24
C VAL A 46 -3.17 9.25 -24.57
N SER A 47 -3.60 10.48 -24.34
CA SER A 47 -2.80 11.54 -23.69
C SER A 47 -3.72 12.68 -23.20
N PRO A 48 -3.41 13.32 -22.05
CA PRO A 48 -2.40 12.90 -21.08
C PRO A 48 -2.84 11.64 -20.32
N GLN A 49 -1.86 10.87 -19.82
CA GLN A 49 -2.11 9.81 -18.87
C GLN A 49 -2.55 10.44 -17.55
N ILE A 50 -3.61 9.90 -16.96
CA ILE A 50 -4.02 10.35 -15.63
C ILE A 50 -3.13 9.73 -14.55
N GLN A 51 -2.79 10.52 -13.55
CA GLN A 51 -2.04 10.05 -12.38
C GLN A 51 -3.01 9.81 -11.22
N THR A 52 -2.87 8.71 -10.49
CA THR A 52 -3.70 8.48 -9.30
C THR A 52 -3.56 9.64 -8.31
N LEU A 53 -4.68 10.11 -7.75
CA LEU A 53 -4.77 11.26 -6.84
C LEU A 53 -4.50 12.64 -7.47
N SER A 54 -4.45 12.75 -8.80
CA SER A 54 -4.50 14.05 -9.48
C SER A 54 -5.94 14.56 -9.61
N GLU A 55 -6.11 15.85 -9.90
CA GLU A 55 -7.44 16.44 -10.17
C GLU A 55 -8.16 15.73 -11.33
N ASP A 56 -7.45 15.42 -12.42
CA ASP A 56 -8.01 14.66 -13.55
C ASP A 56 -8.47 13.25 -13.16
N TRP A 57 -7.77 12.61 -12.21
CA TRP A 57 -8.18 11.31 -11.69
C TRP A 57 -9.44 11.42 -10.84
N ASP A 58 -9.53 12.42 -9.97
CA ASP A 58 -10.73 12.69 -9.17
C ASP A 58 -11.95 12.92 -10.08
N GLU A 59 -11.77 13.69 -11.17
CA GLU A 59 -12.83 13.95 -12.15
C GLU A 59 -13.30 12.65 -12.84
N LEU A 60 -12.38 11.75 -13.20
CA LEU A 60 -12.74 10.48 -13.84
C LEU A 60 -13.36 9.48 -12.87
N VAL A 61 -12.95 9.47 -11.60
CA VAL A 61 -13.61 8.68 -10.56
C VAL A 61 -15.04 9.19 -10.35
N GLN A 62 -15.23 10.52 -10.28
CA GLN A 62 -16.56 11.13 -10.22
C GLN A 62 -17.39 10.72 -11.43
N TRP A 63 -16.85 10.87 -12.65
CA TRP A 63 -17.54 10.47 -13.88
C TRP A 63 -17.97 8.99 -13.85
N THR A 64 -17.07 8.10 -13.42
CA THR A 64 -17.35 6.66 -13.29
C THR A 64 -18.49 6.40 -12.30
N ALA A 65 -18.51 7.08 -11.16
CA ALA A 65 -19.56 6.95 -10.16
C ALA A 65 -20.91 7.48 -10.66
N GLU A 66 -20.91 8.60 -11.38
CA GLU A 66 -22.10 9.18 -12.01
C GLU A 66 -22.69 8.25 -13.08
N GLU A 67 -21.84 7.67 -13.93
CA GLU A 67 -22.26 6.71 -14.95
C GLU A 67 -22.79 5.40 -14.34
N CYS A 68 -22.13 4.89 -13.28
CA CYS A 68 -22.66 3.75 -12.53
C CYS A 68 -24.06 4.05 -11.97
N LYS A 69 -24.25 5.23 -11.38
CA LYS A 69 -25.56 5.68 -10.88
C LYS A 69 -26.60 5.76 -12.00
N ARG A 70 -26.25 6.35 -13.15
CA ARG A 70 -27.12 6.46 -14.33
C ARG A 70 -27.59 5.08 -14.83
N LEU A 71 -26.68 4.10 -14.83
CA LEU A 71 -26.91 2.75 -15.34
C LEU A 71 -27.42 1.77 -14.28
N ASN A 72 -27.69 2.23 -13.06
CA ASN A 72 -28.10 1.40 -11.92
C ASN A 72 -27.09 0.28 -11.60
N LEU A 73 -25.80 0.57 -11.75
CA LEU A 73 -24.67 -0.27 -11.35
C LEU A 73 -24.22 0.08 -9.94
N ARG A 74 -23.91 -0.94 -9.13
CA ARG A 74 -23.22 -0.75 -7.86
C ARG A 74 -21.77 -0.31 -8.13
N PHE A 75 -21.38 0.80 -7.52
CA PHE A 75 -20.02 1.30 -7.56
C PHE A 75 -19.31 0.99 -6.24
N THR A 76 -18.16 0.34 -6.32
CA THR A 76 -17.23 0.17 -5.21
C THR A 76 -15.83 0.46 -5.70
N MET A 77 -14.91 0.82 -4.81
CA MET A 77 -13.53 1.14 -5.15
C MET A 77 -12.62 0.63 -4.04
N GLN A 78 -11.39 0.27 -4.39
CA GLN A 78 -10.36 0.00 -3.39
C GLN A 78 -10.12 1.22 -2.49
N ASN A 79 -9.76 0.94 -1.24
CA ASN A 79 -9.49 1.94 -0.21
C ASN A 79 -8.15 2.69 -0.43
N CYS A 80 -7.28 2.19 -1.31
CA CYS A 80 -6.01 2.82 -1.65
C CYS A 80 -5.67 2.65 -3.13
N PRO A 81 -4.73 3.47 -3.67
CA PRO A 81 -4.17 3.25 -5.00
C PRO A 81 -3.64 1.82 -5.18
N GLY A 82 -3.69 1.29 -6.41
CA GLY A 82 -3.33 -0.08 -6.71
C GLY A 82 -4.49 -1.07 -6.47
N TRP A 83 -4.13 -2.28 -6.01
CA TRP A 83 -5.07 -3.39 -5.81
C TRP A 83 -5.20 -3.90 -4.36
N SER A 84 -4.35 -3.39 -3.48
CA SER A 84 -4.10 -3.88 -2.12
C SER A 84 -3.03 -2.98 -1.49
N TYR A 85 -2.99 -2.71 -0.19
CA TYR A 85 -3.88 -3.16 0.90
C TYR A 85 -4.45 -1.95 1.67
N ALA A 86 -3.59 -1.09 2.19
CA ALA A 86 -3.95 0.14 2.89
C ALA A 86 -2.75 1.10 2.96
N GLY A 87 -2.16 1.42 1.80
CA GLY A 87 -0.96 2.26 1.69
C GLY A 87 -1.24 3.61 1.05
N GLY A 88 -0.42 4.62 1.36
CA GLY A 88 -0.49 5.91 0.70
C GLY A 88 0.65 6.84 1.11
N PRO A 89 0.99 7.86 0.30
CA PRO A 89 2.07 8.80 0.58
C PRO A 89 1.82 9.68 1.82
N TRP A 90 0.59 9.69 2.34
CA TRP A 90 0.20 10.39 3.58
C TRP A 90 0.49 9.59 4.85
N ILE A 91 0.93 8.33 4.74
CA ILE A 91 1.24 7.50 5.90
C ILE A 91 2.67 7.80 6.35
N GLU A 92 2.79 8.50 7.48
CA GLU A 92 4.08 8.72 8.15
C GLU A 92 4.70 7.36 8.56
N PRO A 93 6.05 7.23 8.55
CA PRO A 93 6.74 6.02 8.99
C PRO A 93 6.24 5.53 10.36
N GLU A 94 5.93 6.48 11.25
CA GLU A 94 5.43 6.21 12.59
C GLU A 94 4.14 5.38 12.61
N ASN A 95 3.28 5.61 11.62
CA ASN A 95 1.93 5.07 11.51
C ASN A 95 1.87 3.78 10.64
N SER A 96 3.01 3.33 10.11
CA SER A 96 3.11 2.10 9.33
C SER A 96 3.10 0.85 10.21
N MET A 97 2.96 -0.32 9.59
CA MET A 97 3.07 -1.62 10.27
C MET A 97 4.46 -1.76 10.92
N ARG A 98 4.49 -2.21 12.19
CA ARG A 98 5.71 -2.28 12.99
C ARG A 98 6.14 -3.70 13.29
N HIS A 99 7.44 -3.91 13.31
CA HIS A 99 8.08 -5.18 13.63
C HIS A 99 8.93 -5.03 14.89
N LEU A 100 8.89 -6.03 15.77
CA LEU A 100 9.87 -6.12 16.85
C LEU A 100 11.20 -6.61 16.28
N VAL A 101 12.24 -5.80 16.49
CA VAL A 101 13.62 -6.11 16.15
C VAL A 101 14.45 -6.16 17.43
N TYR A 102 15.55 -6.91 17.40
CA TYR A 102 16.43 -7.03 18.55
C TYR A 102 17.87 -7.18 18.10
N SER A 103 18.76 -6.85 19.03
CA SER A 103 20.19 -7.16 18.99
C SER A 103 20.54 -7.93 20.26
N ARG A 104 21.66 -8.62 20.24
CA ARG A 104 22.18 -9.38 21.38
C ARG A 104 23.61 -8.97 21.66
N THR A 105 23.95 -8.89 22.94
CA THR A 105 25.32 -8.66 23.42
C THR A 105 25.54 -9.54 24.63
N ASP A 106 26.49 -10.47 24.52
CA ASP A 106 26.86 -11.37 25.61
C ASP A 106 28.00 -10.74 26.44
N LEU A 107 27.87 -10.79 27.76
CA LEU A 107 28.76 -10.11 28.69
C LEU A 107 29.22 -11.07 29.79
N ALA A 108 30.48 -10.94 30.21
CA ALA A 108 30.95 -11.58 31.43
C ALA A 108 30.44 -10.81 32.66
N GLY A 109 29.91 -11.54 33.65
CA GLY A 109 29.42 -10.95 34.89
C GLY A 109 30.54 -10.35 35.75
N GLY A 110 30.17 -9.45 36.68
CA GLY A 110 31.07 -8.90 37.70
C GLY A 110 31.92 -7.70 37.27
N VAL A 111 31.79 -7.24 36.01
CA VAL A 111 32.45 -6.02 35.52
C VAL A 111 31.42 -4.90 35.37
N ALA A 112 31.52 -3.86 36.20
CA ALA A 112 30.77 -2.63 36.00
C ALA A 112 31.53 -1.77 34.98
N SER A 113 31.08 -1.78 33.73
CA SER A 113 31.61 -0.93 32.67
C SER A 113 30.47 -0.31 31.88
N GLU A 114 30.69 0.92 31.41
CA GLU A 114 29.84 1.51 30.37
C GLU A 114 30.01 0.70 29.08
N ILE A 115 28.89 0.25 28.52
CA ILE A 115 28.87 -0.54 27.29
C ILE A 115 27.97 0.13 26.26
N THR A 116 28.44 0.15 25.02
CA THR A 116 27.60 0.51 23.87
C THR A 116 26.98 -0.77 23.33
N LEU A 117 25.67 -0.92 23.48
CA LEU A 117 24.95 -2.06 22.94
C LEU A 117 24.90 -1.98 21.41
N ALA A 118 25.06 -3.13 20.76
CA ALA A 118 24.80 -3.23 19.33
C ALA A 118 23.34 -2.86 19.06
N LYS A 119 23.07 -2.19 17.94
CA LYS A 119 21.70 -1.98 17.46
C LYS A 119 21.34 -3.05 16.42
N PRO A 120 20.04 -3.34 16.21
CA PRO A 120 19.61 -4.24 15.14
C PRO A 120 20.11 -3.73 13.78
N GLY A 121 20.39 -4.66 12.85
CA GLY A 121 20.85 -4.28 11.51
C GLY A 121 19.78 -3.54 10.71
N ASN A 122 20.20 -2.67 9.78
CA ASN A 122 19.33 -1.90 8.90
C ASN A 122 18.31 -1.04 9.65
N ILE A 123 18.76 -0.14 10.54
CA ILE A 123 17.87 0.81 11.24
C ILE A 123 18.12 2.27 10.88
N GLU A 124 19.20 2.54 10.13
CA GLU A 124 19.67 3.90 9.83
C GLU A 124 18.84 4.61 8.76
N GLU A 125 18.02 3.87 8.01
CA GLU A 125 17.13 4.47 7.01
C GLU A 125 15.95 5.15 7.71
N GLU A 126 15.73 6.43 7.40
CA GLU A 126 14.70 7.27 8.05
C GLU A 126 13.30 6.65 8.05
N TRP A 127 12.90 6.02 6.94
CA TRP A 127 11.58 5.37 6.80
C TRP A 127 11.35 4.19 7.76
N ARG A 128 12.39 3.73 8.46
CA ARG A 128 12.27 2.66 9.45
C ARG A 128 11.80 3.15 10.80
N ASP A 129 11.93 4.46 11.09
CA ASP A 129 11.55 5.10 12.36
C ASP A 129 11.89 4.20 13.57
N TYR A 130 13.17 3.88 13.72
CA TYR A 130 13.66 3.01 14.79
C TYR A 130 13.46 3.67 16.15
N ARG A 131 12.94 2.90 17.11
CA ARG A 131 12.76 3.33 18.51
C ARG A 131 13.18 2.21 19.45
N ASP A 132 14.02 2.57 20.42
CA ASP A 132 14.30 1.70 21.55
C ASP A 132 13.03 1.54 22.40
N LEU A 133 12.74 0.30 22.81
CA LEU A 133 11.61 -0.01 23.70
C LEU A 133 12.11 -0.29 25.11
N PHE A 134 12.97 -1.28 25.26
CA PHE A 134 13.55 -1.70 26.54
C PHE A 134 14.78 -2.56 26.31
N VAL A 135 15.60 -2.69 27.36
CA VAL A 135 16.73 -3.63 27.43
C VAL A 135 16.41 -4.67 28.49
N ILE A 136 16.61 -5.95 28.15
CA ILE A 136 16.48 -7.06 29.10
C ILE A 136 17.86 -7.67 29.30
N ALA A 137 18.28 -7.79 30.57
CA ALA A 137 19.48 -8.52 30.97
C ALA A 137 19.06 -9.71 31.84
N PHE A 138 19.57 -10.90 31.53
CA PHE A 138 19.29 -12.13 32.26
C PHE A 138 20.51 -13.07 32.19
N PRO A 139 20.68 -13.98 33.16
CA PRO A 139 21.71 -15.00 33.07
C PRO A 139 21.51 -15.85 31.80
N THR A 140 22.60 -16.11 31.06
CA THR A 140 22.56 -16.97 29.87
C THR A 140 21.94 -18.34 30.23
N PRO A 141 20.81 -18.73 29.61
CA PRO A 141 20.17 -20.00 29.88
C PRO A 141 21.07 -21.19 29.53
N GLU A 142 20.90 -22.30 30.24
CA GLU A 142 21.59 -23.55 29.89
C GLU A 142 21.20 -23.98 28.46
N GLY A 143 22.19 -24.29 27.63
CA GLY A 143 21.99 -24.73 26.25
C GLY A 143 21.77 -23.62 25.21
N ASP A 144 21.88 -22.35 25.59
CA ASP A 144 21.83 -21.23 24.64
C ASP A 144 23.01 -21.28 23.65
N THR A 145 22.70 -21.32 22.36
CA THR A 145 23.69 -21.42 21.27
C THR A 145 24.07 -20.07 20.68
N GLY A 146 23.44 -18.97 21.10
CA GLY A 146 23.66 -17.63 20.52
C GLY A 146 23.00 -17.42 19.15
N ALA A 147 22.49 -18.47 18.52
CA ALA A 147 21.84 -18.43 17.22
C ALA A 147 20.30 -18.42 17.37
N ARG A 148 19.62 -17.89 16.35
CA ARG A 148 18.17 -17.98 16.21
C ARG A 148 17.77 -19.25 15.47
#